data_AF-A0A6N7W217-F1
#
_entry.id   AF-A0A6N7W217-F1
#
_cell.length_a   1.000
_cell.length_b   1.000
_cell.length_c   1.000
_cell.angle_alpha   90.00
_cell.angle_beta   90.00
_cell.angle_gamma   90.00
#
_symmetry.space_group_name_H-M   'P 1'
#
loop_
_entity.id
_entity.type
_entity.pdbx_description
1 polymer ?
#
loop_
_entity_poly.entity_id
_entity_poly.type
_entity_poly.pdbx_seq_one_letter_code
_entity_poly.pdbx_strand_id
1 'polypeptide(L)'
;MGLILPICYGELGMTGDEIGQATPWEIQRRIEGYGVRMKNQRMFTASFITIPVINAGYRSPKRPVTPAKLLPEDFRTATAQEEQDEWLAMAKAEEERREKLKHERP
;
A
#
# COMPACT_ATOMS: atom_id res chain seq x y z
N MET A 1 -19.98 15.06 -16.14
CA MET A 1 -19.72 15.66 -14.80
C MET A 1 -20.54 15.04 -13.66
N GLY A 2 -21.24 13.89 -13.82
CA GLY A 2 -22.16 13.37 -12.80
C GLY A 2 -21.60 12.34 -11.80
N LEU A 3 -20.35 11.88 -11.93
CA LEU A 3 -19.82 10.75 -11.16
C LEU A 3 -18.85 11.13 -10.03
N ILE A 4 -18.38 12.38 -9.98
CA ILE A 4 -17.34 12.81 -9.03
C ILE A 4 -17.90 13.17 -7.65
N LEU A 5 -19.06 13.83 -7.60
CA LEU A 5 -19.64 14.28 -6.32
C LEU A 5 -19.93 13.14 -5.32
N PRO A 6 -20.51 11.99 -5.73
CA PRO A 6 -20.70 10.87 -4.80
C PRO A 6 -19.38 10.34 -4.21
N ILE A 7 -18.30 10.36 -5.00
CA ILE A 7 -16.97 9.93 -4.54
C ILE A 7 -16.38 10.97 -3.58
N CYS A 8 -16.55 12.27 -3.89
CA CYS A 8 -16.08 13.34 -3.02
C CYS A 8 -16.76 13.33 -1.65
N TYR A 9 -18.09 13.22 -1.61
CA TYR A 9 -18.84 13.18 -0.36
C TYR A 9 -18.71 11.84 0.37
N GLY A 10 -18.60 10.73 -0.37
CA GLY A 10 -18.53 9.38 0.18
C GLY A 10 -17.10 8.97 0.53
N GLU A 11 -16.38 8.41 -0.45
CA GLU A 11 -15.05 7.80 -0.26
C GLU A 11 -13.99 8.78 0.22
N LEU A 12 -14.05 10.04 -0.22
CA LEU A 12 -13.11 11.08 0.22
C LEU A 12 -13.58 11.84 1.46
N GLY A 13 -14.83 11.69 1.88
CA GLY A 13 -15.41 12.37 3.05
C GLY A 13 -15.29 13.89 3.02
N MET A 14 -15.25 14.50 1.82
CA MET A 14 -15.09 15.94 1.65
C MET A 14 -16.41 16.67 1.92
N THR A 15 -16.31 17.84 2.53
CA THR A 15 -17.41 18.78 2.69
C THR A 15 -17.71 19.52 1.38
N GLY A 16 -18.91 20.12 1.28
CA GLY A 16 -19.29 20.89 0.09
C GLY A 16 -18.37 22.08 -0.16
N ASP A 17 -17.88 22.74 0.89
CA ASP A 17 -16.94 23.86 0.80
C ASP A 17 -15.57 23.40 0.29
N GLU A 18 -15.07 22.26 0.76
CA GLU A 18 -13.80 21.68 0.27
C GLU A 18 -13.90 21.26 -1.20
N ILE A 19 -15.06 20.76 -1.64
CA ILE A 19 -15.29 20.42 -3.05
C ILE A 19 -15.36 21.69 -3.90
N GLY A 20 -16.00 22.75 -3.40
CA GLY A 20 -16.12 24.03 -4.10
C GLY A 20 -14.77 24.76 -4.25
N GLN A 21 -13.84 24.57 -3.31
CA GLN A 21 -12.50 25.15 -3.34
C GLN A 21 -11.47 24.29 -4.09
N ALA A 22 -11.69 22.98 -4.16
CA ALA A 22 -10.77 22.07 -4.84
C ALA A 22 -10.95 22.11 -6.36
N THR A 23 -9.82 22.16 -7.06
CA THR A 23 -9.80 21.99 -8.51
C THR A 23 -10.10 20.53 -8.88
N PRO A 24 -10.68 20.25 -10.07
CA PRO A 24 -10.89 18.88 -10.53
C PRO A 24 -9.62 18.02 -10.52
N TRP A 25 -8.46 18.63 -10.78
CA TRP A 25 -7.16 17.95 -10.73
C TRP A 25 -6.77 17.53 -9.31
N GLU A 26 -6.99 18.37 -8.31
CA GLU A 26 -6.73 18.02 -6.90
C GLU A 26 -7.65 16.89 -6.42
N ILE A 27 -8.92 16.92 -6.82
CA ILE A 27 -9.86 15.85 -6.51
C ILE A 27 -9.39 14.54 -7.15
N GLN A 28 -9.00 14.57 -8.43
CA GLN A 28 -8.48 13.39 -9.12
C GLN A 28 -7.24 12.82 -8.42
N ARG A 29 -6.29 13.69 -8.03
CA ARG A 29 -5.07 13.27 -7.32
C ARG A 29 -5.38 12.66 -5.95
N ARG A 30 -6.41 13.15 -5.25
CA ARG A 30 -6.90 12.56 -3.99
C ARG A 30 -7.47 11.15 -4.22
N ILE A 31 -8.27 10.96 -5.28
CA ILE A 31 -8.83 9.65 -5.65
C ILE A 31 -7.71 8.66 -5.97
N GLU A 32 -6.73 9.07 -6.78
CA GLU A 32 -5.57 8.25 -7.12
C GLU A 32 -4.78 7.86 -5.86
N GLY A 33 -4.51 8.83 -4.99
CA GLY A 33 -3.83 8.58 -3.72
C GLY A 33 -4.61 7.63 -2.79
N TYR A 34 -5.94 7.70 -2.76
CA TYR A 34 -6.78 6.76 -2.01
C TYR A 34 -6.67 5.34 -2.57
N GLY A 35 -6.73 5.19 -3.89
CA GLY A 35 -6.54 3.89 -4.56
C GLY A 35 -5.19 3.24 -4.20
N VAL A 36 -4.11 4.04 -4.22
CA VAL A 36 -2.76 3.57 -3.81
C VAL A 36 -2.73 3.15 -2.34
N ARG A 37 -3.30 3.95 -1.43
CA ARG A 37 -3.36 3.60 0.02
C ARG A 37 -4.14 2.32 0.27
N MET A 38 -5.30 2.16 -0.38
CA MET A 38 -6.12 0.96 -0.24
C MET A 38 -5.41 -0.29 -0.79
N LYS A 39 -4.72 -0.18 -1.93
CA LYS A 39 -3.87 -1.25 -2.45
C LYS A 39 -2.80 -1.65 -1.44
N ASN A 40 -2.05 -0.68 -0.90
CA ASN A 40 -0.99 -0.94 0.07
C ASN A 40 -1.54 -1.59 1.35
N GLN A 41 -2.69 -1.13 1.84
CA GLN A 41 -3.34 -1.72 3.01
C GLN A 41 -3.78 -3.17 2.78
N ARG A 42 -4.35 -3.49 1.60
CA ARG A 42 -4.69 -4.87 1.23
C ARG A 42 -3.45 -5.75 1.16
N MET A 43 -2.39 -5.29 0.50
CA MET A 43 -1.12 -6.01 0.38
C MET A 43 -0.49 -6.28 1.74
N PHE A 44 -0.48 -5.27 2.63
CA PHE A 44 0.03 -5.41 4.00
C PHE A 44 -0.79 -6.43 4.79
N THR A 45 -2.11 -6.27 4.80
CA THR A 45 -3.03 -7.15 5.55
C THR A 45 -2.90 -8.59 5.08
N ALA A 46 -2.88 -8.81 3.76
CA ALA A 46 -2.66 -10.14 3.20
C ALA A 46 -1.32 -10.72 3.64
N SER A 47 -0.23 -9.97 3.51
CA SER A 47 1.12 -10.47 3.75
C SER A 47 1.42 -10.76 5.23
N PHE A 48 0.99 -9.88 6.13
CA PHE A 48 1.40 -9.93 7.54
C PHE A 48 0.35 -10.49 8.49
N ILE A 49 -0.92 -10.53 8.07
CA ILE A 49 -2.02 -10.99 8.93
C ILE A 49 -2.66 -12.22 8.33
N THR A 50 -3.31 -12.07 7.18
CA THR A 50 -4.18 -13.12 6.62
C THR A 50 -3.41 -14.37 6.24
N ILE A 51 -2.28 -14.24 5.54
CA ILE A 51 -1.48 -15.38 5.09
C ILE A 51 -0.85 -16.14 6.26
N PRO A 52 -0.18 -15.49 7.24
CA PRO A 52 0.30 -16.18 8.43
C PRO A 52 -0.79 -16.92 9.18
N VAL A 53 -1.97 -16.31 9.37
CA VAL A 53 -3.11 -16.95 10.05
C VAL A 53 -3.59 -18.18 9.29
N ILE A 54 -3.79 -18.07 7.97
CA ILE A 54 -4.19 -19.21 7.13
C ILE A 54 -3.16 -20.32 7.21
N ASN A 55 -1.88 -20.02 6.98
CA ASN A 55 -0.83 -21.03 6.93
C ASN A 55 -0.55 -21.65 8.30
N ALA A 56 -0.69 -20.91 9.41
CA ALA A 56 -0.58 -21.45 10.77
C ALA A 56 -1.73 -22.41 11.11
N GLY A 57 -2.91 -22.21 10.52
CA GLY A 57 -4.03 -23.14 10.63
C GLY A 57 -3.77 -24.51 9.99
N TYR A 58 -2.77 -24.62 9.11
CA TYR A 58 -2.35 -25.89 8.52
C TYR A 58 -1.11 -26.45 9.22
N ARG A 59 -1.18 -27.69 9.70
CA ARG A 59 0.00 -28.40 10.18
C ARG A 59 0.88 -28.81 8.99
N SER A 60 1.96 -28.05 8.75
CA SER A 60 2.94 -28.27 7.68
C SER A 60 2.31 -28.33 6.27
N PRO A 61 1.83 -27.19 5.74
CA PRO A 61 1.20 -27.17 4.43
C PRO A 61 2.22 -27.51 3.34
N LYS A 62 1.97 -28.58 2.57
CA LYS A 62 2.75 -28.94 1.37
C LYS A 62 2.74 -27.83 0.30
N ARG A 63 1.72 -26.97 0.32
CA ARG A 63 1.55 -25.84 -0.60
C ARG A 63 1.05 -24.63 0.21
N PRO A 64 1.94 -23.80 0.76
CA PRO A 64 1.52 -22.60 1.49
C PRO A 64 0.79 -21.63 0.56
N VAL A 65 -0.19 -20.93 1.14
CA VAL A 65 -0.83 -19.80 0.47
C VAL A 65 0.15 -18.63 0.50
N THR A 66 0.30 -17.96 -0.63
CA THR A 66 1.18 -16.78 -0.77
C THR A 66 0.33 -15.53 -1.03
N PRO A 67 0.83 -14.33 -0.71
CA PRO A 67 0.10 -13.09 -0.96
C PRO A 67 -0.33 -12.93 -2.43
N ALA A 68 0.52 -13.31 -3.38
CA ALA A 68 0.20 -13.26 -4.81
C ALA A 68 -0.89 -14.26 -5.25
N LYS A 69 -1.11 -15.36 -4.51
CA LYS A 69 -2.24 -16.26 -4.76
C LYS A 69 -3.55 -15.70 -4.21
N LEU A 70 -3.48 -14.97 -3.09
CA LEU A 70 -4.66 -14.39 -2.42
C LEU A 70 -5.11 -13.09 -3.09
N LEU A 71 -4.17 -12.25 -3.53
CA LEU A 71 -4.41 -10.96 -4.17
C LEU A 71 -3.62 -10.85 -5.49
N PRO A 72 -3.98 -11.61 -6.53
CA PRO A 72 -3.20 -11.65 -7.76
C PRO A 72 -3.07 -10.27 -8.43
N GLU A 73 -4.14 -9.49 -8.50
CA GLU A 73 -4.12 -8.17 -9.17
C GLU A 73 -3.23 -7.14 -8.45
N ASP A 74 -3.14 -7.20 -7.12
CA ASP A 74 -2.32 -6.26 -6.35
C ASP A 74 -0.81 -6.57 -6.46
N PHE A 75 -0.45 -7.83 -6.72
CA PHE A 75 0.94 -8.32 -6.83
C PHE A 75 1.40 -8.63 -8.26
N ARG A 76 0.54 -8.47 -9.27
CA ARG A 76 0.86 -8.67 -10.70
C ARG A 76 1.65 -7.53 -11.34
N THR A 77 2.05 -6.51 -10.58
CA THR A 77 2.85 -5.43 -11.13
C THR A 77 4.22 -5.95 -11.53
N ALA A 78 4.49 -5.96 -12.84
CA ALA A 78 5.82 -5.92 -13.38
C ALA A 78 6.44 -4.56 -13.04
N THR A 79 6.72 -4.31 -11.76
CA THR A 79 7.73 -3.31 -11.40
C THR A 79 8.99 -3.74 -12.13
N ALA A 80 9.53 -2.83 -12.96
CA ALA A 80 10.85 -3.05 -13.54
C ALA A 80 11.80 -3.43 -12.41
N GLN A 81 12.61 -4.47 -12.61
CA GLN A 81 13.54 -4.97 -11.59
C GLN A 81 14.37 -3.82 -10.98
N GLU A 82 14.69 -2.81 -11.79
CA GLU A 82 15.35 -1.57 -11.40
C GLU A 82 14.61 -0.80 -10.30
N GLU A 83 13.29 -0.61 -10.39
CA GLU A 83 12.53 0.05 -9.32
C GLU A 83 12.59 -0.79 -8.04
N GLN A 84 12.46 -2.12 -8.12
CA GLN A 84 12.57 -2.93 -6.89
C GLN A 84 13.95 -2.81 -6.23
N ASP A 85 15.01 -2.79 -7.04
CA ASP A 85 16.38 -2.68 -6.57
C ASP A 85 16.66 -1.30 -5.95
N GLU A 86 16.13 -0.22 -6.52
CA GLU A 86 16.21 1.14 -5.96
C GLU A 86 15.51 1.24 -4.60
N TRP A 87 14.31 0.68 -4.47
CA TRP A 87 13.57 0.68 -3.22
C TRP A 87 14.26 -0.15 -2.13
N LEU A 88 14.85 -1.30 -2.50
CA LEU A 88 15.66 -2.12 -1.61
C LEU A 88 16.95 -1.41 -1.17
N ALA A 89 17.61 -0.68 -2.07
CA ALA A 89 18.80 0.10 -1.75
C ALA A 89 18.46 1.23 -0.77
N MET A 90 17.35 1.94 -0.98
CA MET A 90 16.87 2.98 -0.05
C MET A 90 16.53 2.41 1.33
N ALA A 91 15.86 1.25 1.38
CA ALA A 91 15.53 0.59 2.65
C ALA A 91 16.78 0.16 3.44
N LYS A 92 17.78 -0.42 2.77
CA LYS A 92 19.06 -0.82 3.40
C LYS A 92 19.83 0.39 3.93
N ALA A 93 19.89 1.47 3.15
CA ALA A 93 20.58 2.70 3.57
C ALA A 93 19.96 3.31 4.84
N GLU A 94 18.63 3.28 4.96
CA GLU A 94 17.92 3.77 6.14
C GLU A 94 18.10 2.85 7.36
N GLU A 95 18.18 1.53 7.15
CA GLU A 95 18.48 0.56 8.21
C GLU A 95 19.91 0.72 8.73
N GLU A 96 20.91 0.86 7.85
CA GLU A 96 22.29 1.16 8.22
C GLU A 96 22.42 2.50 8.96
N ARG A 97 21.64 3.52 8.54
CA ARG A 97 21.59 4.80 9.24
C ARG A 97 21.01 4.64 10.65
N ARG A 98 19.97 3.82 10.83
CA ARG A 98 19.41 3.50 12.15
C ARG A 98 20.37 2.72 13.04
N GLU A 99 21.14 1.79 12.48
CA GLU A 99 22.16 1.04 13.23
C GLU A 99 23.30 1.93 13.69
N LYS A 100 23.80 2.83 12.83
CA LYS A 100 24.80 3.83 13.21
C LYS A 100 24.30 4.75 14.33
N LEU A 101 23.06 5.24 14.22
CA LEU A 101 22.42 6.05 15.27
C LEU A 101 22.17 5.29 16.59
N LYS A 102 22.08 3.96 16.56
CA LYS A 102 22.03 3.12 17.78
C LYS A 102 23.41 2.92 18.39
N HIS A 103 24.45 2.82 17.58
CA HIS A 103 25.85 2.71 18.05
C HIS A 103 26.44 4.05 18.55
N GLU A 104 25.88 5.19 18.15
CA GLU A 104 26.30 6.53 18.58
C GLU A 104 25.59 7.05 19.84
N ARG A 105 24.63 6.30 20.40
CA ARG A 105 24.05 6.61 21.71
C ARG A 105 24.88 5.93 22.81
N PRO A 106 25.45 6.67 23.78
CA PRO A 106 26.25 6.11 24.87
C PRO A 106 25.43 5.23 25.83
#